data_AF-A0AAD7C7D5-F1
#
_entry.id   AF-A0AAD7C7D5-F1
#
_cell.length_a   1.000
_cell.length_b   1.000
_cell.length_c   1.000
_cell.angle_alpha   90.00
_cell.angle_beta   90.00
_cell.angle_gamma   90.00
#
_symmetry.space_group_name_H-M   'P 1'
#
loop_
_entity.id
_entity.type
_entity.pdbx_description
1 polymer ?
#
loop_
_entity_poly.entity_id
_entity_poly.type
_entity_poly.pdbx_seq_one_letter_code
_entity_poly.pdbx_strand_id
1 'polypeptide(L)'
;MSSQASGTRVVSSLYGPDSYNIHEQLGDDNKNWQLGGGPNPQPEVPKTSHWQSRIPLYRSISWILGFREKYSLLNLFIWGGALVGFCLARSVTMNPHPARIASLLVPGEWFWFQRPLYKYNLFIHIYLTTLGGIGAPLQFLPAMRRRYVALHRLNGYGVLFCLIVGNICGSIIARRSFGGELNVQSAYYILGIMVVFSGIVGIYNVKRDTRRHRKWMLRMVVYFAAVISARLIMLASAQVVTDLGSYFSVCS
;
A
#
# COMPACT_ATOMS: atom_id res chain seq x y z
N MET A 1 -10.54 70.19 13.49
CA MET A 1 -11.50 69.86 12.41
C MET A 1 -10.85 68.83 11.49
N SER A 2 -11.62 67.83 11.03
CA SER A 2 -11.34 66.74 10.05
C SER A 2 -10.15 65.81 10.33
N SER A 3 -10.25 64.49 10.59
CA SER A 3 -11.08 63.36 10.11
C SER A 3 -10.94 62.98 8.63
N GLN A 4 -10.28 61.83 8.37
CA GLN A 4 -10.61 60.72 7.43
C GLN A 4 -9.38 59.76 7.40
N ALA A 5 -9.43 58.53 7.94
CA ALA A 5 -10.07 57.29 7.48
C ALA A 5 -9.37 56.58 6.30
N SER A 6 -8.73 55.44 6.56
CA SER A 6 -8.63 54.32 5.60
C SER A 6 -8.33 53.02 6.35
N GLY A 7 -9.20 52.02 6.18
CA GLY A 7 -9.14 50.73 6.87
C GLY A 7 -8.33 49.69 6.10
N THR A 8 -7.88 48.65 6.82
CA THR A 8 -7.45 47.39 6.18
C THR A 8 -7.73 46.20 7.09
N ARG A 9 -8.54 45.25 6.57
CA ARG A 9 -8.65 43.86 7.05
C ARG A 9 -7.36 43.11 6.72
N VAL A 10 -6.83 42.30 7.65
CA VAL A 10 -5.99 41.12 7.36
C VAL A 10 -6.25 40.08 8.48
N VAL A 11 -7.16 39.12 8.28
CA VAL A 11 -6.94 37.73 7.84
C VAL A 11 -6.00 36.89 8.73
N SER A 12 -6.60 35.83 9.28
CA SER A 12 -6.04 34.62 9.88
C SER A 12 -4.70 34.15 9.30
N SER A 13 -3.74 33.82 10.18
CA SER A 13 -2.73 32.80 9.89
C SER A 13 -2.57 31.89 11.12
N LEU A 14 -3.09 30.67 10.98
CA LEU A 14 -3.11 29.60 11.99
C LEU A 14 -1.95 28.62 11.78
N TYR A 15 -0.81 29.10 11.25
CA TYR A 15 0.40 28.30 11.02
C TYR A 15 1.65 29.17 11.20
N GLY A 16 2.27 29.10 12.38
CA GLY A 16 3.60 29.65 12.68
C GLY A 16 4.64 28.51 12.73
N PRO A 17 5.85 28.66 12.17
CA PRO A 17 6.78 27.55 11.95
C PRO A 17 7.95 27.51 12.94
N ASP A 18 7.74 27.45 14.25
CA ASP A 18 8.87 27.45 15.21
C ASP A 18 8.70 26.38 16.29
N SER A 19 9.29 25.19 16.06
CA SER A 19 9.36 24.11 17.06
C SER A 19 10.71 23.39 17.10
N TYR A 20 11.78 24.08 16.73
CA TYR A 20 13.14 23.57 16.88
C TYR A 20 14.02 24.63 17.52
N ASN A 21 13.92 24.82 18.85
CA ASN A 21 14.98 25.38 19.71
C ASN A 21 14.53 25.28 21.18
N ILE A 22 14.66 24.09 21.79
CA ILE A 22 14.39 23.87 23.24
C ILE A 22 15.68 24.03 24.07
N HIS A 23 16.84 24.24 23.45
CA HIS A 23 18.13 24.27 24.15
C HIS A 23 18.66 25.68 24.48
N GLU A 24 17.90 26.75 24.21
CA GLU A 24 18.38 28.14 24.36
C GLU A 24 17.49 29.01 25.26
N GLN A 25 16.86 28.41 26.28
CA GLN A 25 16.07 29.13 27.28
C GLN A 25 16.35 28.73 28.74
N LEU A 26 17.32 27.84 28.99
CA LEU A 26 17.69 27.40 30.35
C LEU A 26 18.87 28.19 30.95
N GLY A 27 19.03 29.47 30.55
CA GLY A 27 20.23 30.26 30.85
C GLY A 27 20.10 31.35 31.91
N ASP A 28 18.90 31.86 32.21
CA ASP A 28 18.81 33.17 32.90
C ASP A 28 17.79 33.29 34.06
N ASP A 29 17.14 32.20 34.46
CA ASP A 29 16.06 32.27 35.48
C ASP A 29 16.48 31.81 36.89
N ASN A 30 17.79 31.77 37.20
CA ASN A 30 18.30 31.31 38.51
C ASN A 30 18.65 32.46 39.49
N LYS A 31 17.79 33.48 39.58
CA LYS A 31 17.85 34.48 40.65
C LYS A 31 16.42 34.82 41.09
N ASN A 32 16.07 34.42 42.32
CA ASN A 32 14.94 34.89 43.17
C ASN A 32 13.91 33.86 43.64
N TRP A 33 14.32 32.74 44.26
CA TRP A 33 13.39 31.93 45.06
C TRP A 33 13.96 31.44 46.39
N GLN A 34 14.60 32.33 47.14
CA GLN A 34 14.77 32.16 48.58
C GLN A 34 13.92 33.20 49.27
N LEU A 35 12.71 32.82 49.73
CA LEU A 35 11.94 33.40 50.84
C LEU A 35 10.56 32.71 50.86
N GLY A 36 10.31 31.84 51.84
CA GLY A 36 9.00 31.25 52.10
C GLY A 36 9.03 29.78 52.49
N GLY A 37 9.16 29.48 53.79
CA GLY A 37 9.01 28.13 54.32
C GLY A 37 7.53 27.71 54.35
N GLY A 38 7.18 26.71 53.53
CA GLY A 38 5.92 25.97 53.58
C GLY A 38 6.17 24.51 53.19
N PRO A 39 5.37 23.54 53.66
CA PRO A 39 5.61 22.13 53.39
C PRO A 39 5.50 21.84 51.89
N ASN A 40 6.54 21.22 51.34
CA ASN A 40 6.68 20.88 49.93
C ASN A 40 5.55 19.93 49.48
N PRO A 41 4.75 20.26 48.45
CA PRO A 41 3.80 19.31 47.86
C PRO A 41 4.56 18.11 47.30
N GLN A 42 4.22 16.91 47.76
CA GLN A 42 4.76 15.67 47.19
C GLN A 42 4.48 15.65 45.67
N PRO A 43 5.46 15.30 44.81
CA PRO A 43 5.21 15.18 43.39
C PRO A 43 4.19 14.07 43.15
N GLU A 44 3.00 14.44 42.65
CA GLU A 44 2.00 13.45 42.23
C GLU A 44 2.62 12.55 41.16
N VAL A 45 2.80 11.27 41.50
CA VAL A 45 3.25 10.26 40.54
C VAL A 45 2.14 10.10 39.49
N PRO A 46 2.37 10.41 38.21
CA PRO A 46 1.32 10.31 37.21
C PRO A 46 0.86 8.85 37.12
N LYS A 47 -0.42 8.62 37.44
CA LYS A 47 -1.08 7.30 37.37
C LYS A 47 -0.90 6.74 35.96
N THR A 48 0.02 5.79 35.80
CA THR A 48 0.29 5.15 34.51
C THR A 48 -0.96 4.42 34.05
N SER A 49 -1.58 4.91 32.98
CA SER A 49 -2.79 4.29 32.43
C SER A 49 -2.47 2.87 31.95
N HIS A 50 -3.34 1.91 32.27
CA HIS A 50 -3.21 0.48 31.91
C HIS A 50 -3.10 0.20 30.39
N TRP A 51 -3.27 1.23 29.55
CA TRP A 51 -3.04 1.20 28.10
C TRP A 51 -1.54 1.21 27.71
N GLN A 52 -0.62 1.50 28.64
CA GLN A 52 0.83 1.48 28.38
C GLN A 52 1.39 0.06 28.09
N SER A 53 0.69 -0.99 28.53
CA SER A 53 1.21 -2.36 28.61
C SER A 53 1.26 -3.12 27.28
N ARG A 54 0.61 -2.63 26.21
CA ARG A 54 0.65 -3.24 24.86
C ARG A 54 1.67 -2.60 23.90
N ILE A 55 2.33 -1.54 24.35
CA ILE A 55 3.33 -0.79 23.58
C ILE A 55 4.74 -1.44 23.53
N PRO A 56 5.19 -2.33 24.46
CA PRO A 56 6.56 -2.85 24.41
C PRO A 56 6.77 -3.82 23.24
N LEU A 57 5.80 -4.68 22.92
CA LEU A 57 5.93 -5.64 21.80
C LEU A 57 5.97 -4.91 20.44
N TYR A 58 5.05 -3.99 20.19
CA TYR A 58 5.04 -3.20 18.95
C TYR A 58 6.33 -2.38 18.79
N ARG A 59 6.80 -1.76 19.87
CA ARG A 59 8.04 -0.97 19.87
C ARG A 59 9.27 -1.85 19.63
N SER A 60 9.34 -3.04 20.22
CA SER A 60 10.41 -4.02 20.00
C SER A 60 10.44 -4.54 18.56
N ILE A 61 9.29 -4.95 18.00
CA ILE A 61 9.20 -5.43 16.62
C ILE A 61 9.49 -4.29 15.63
N SER A 62 8.98 -3.07 15.90
CA SER A 62 9.28 -1.87 15.10
C SER A 62 10.77 -1.58 15.05
N TRP A 63 11.47 -1.74 16.17
CA TRP A 63 12.91 -1.53 16.26
C TRP A 63 13.70 -2.59 15.49
N ILE A 64 13.32 -3.88 15.60
CA ILE A 64 13.92 -5.00 14.85
C ILE A 64 13.73 -4.85 13.34
N LEU A 65 12.52 -4.50 12.89
CA LEU A 65 12.20 -4.25 11.49
C LEU A 65 12.74 -2.90 10.99
N GLY A 66 13.30 -2.09 11.89
CA GLY A 66 13.98 -0.86 11.56
C GLY A 66 13.05 0.33 11.26
N PHE A 67 11.78 0.25 11.64
CA PHE A 67 10.84 1.35 11.55
C PHE A 67 11.09 2.34 12.71
N ARG A 68 11.49 3.57 12.38
CA ARG A 68 11.58 4.70 13.34
C ARG A 68 10.22 5.36 13.61
N GLU A 69 9.20 5.03 12.83
CA GLU A 69 7.95 5.78 12.72
C GLU A 69 6.74 4.93 13.16
N LYS A 70 5.88 5.51 14.01
CA LYS A 70 4.83 4.77 14.76
C LYS A 70 3.78 4.09 13.89
N TYR A 71 3.55 4.54 12.65
CA TYR A 71 2.49 4.00 11.77
C TYR A 71 3.02 3.11 10.63
N SER A 72 4.33 3.04 10.44
CA SER A 72 4.90 2.37 9.26
C SER A 72 4.76 0.85 9.32
N LEU A 73 4.87 0.26 10.51
CA LEU A 73 4.66 -1.17 10.73
C LEU A 73 3.18 -1.54 10.57
N LEU A 74 2.27 -0.71 11.10
CA LEU A 74 0.83 -0.89 10.92
C LEU A 74 0.44 -0.86 9.44
N ASN A 75 0.98 0.08 8.66
CA ASN A 75 0.74 0.15 7.22
C ASN A 75 1.26 -1.08 6.48
N LEU A 76 2.44 -1.58 6.85
CA LEU A 76 2.97 -2.82 6.28
C LEU A 76 2.06 -4.02 6.62
N PHE A 77 1.54 -4.08 7.83
CA PHE A 77 0.66 -5.17 8.26
C PHE A 77 -0.70 -5.12 7.57
N ILE A 78 -1.34 -3.94 7.50
CA ILE A 78 -2.65 -3.78 6.87
C ILE A 78 -2.53 -3.99 5.36
N TRP A 79 -1.69 -3.22 4.67
CA TRP A 79 -1.61 -3.25 3.20
C TRP A 79 -0.79 -4.43 2.69
N GLY A 80 0.34 -4.73 3.34
CA GLY A 80 1.16 -5.89 2.99
C GLY A 80 0.47 -7.20 3.37
N GLY A 81 -0.21 -7.25 4.51
CA GLY A 81 -1.04 -8.41 4.90
C GLY A 81 -2.24 -8.60 3.98
N ALA A 82 -2.96 -7.53 3.61
CA ALA A 82 -4.05 -7.61 2.62
C ALA A 82 -3.56 -8.12 1.26
N LEU A 83 -2.39 -7.64 0.80
CA LEU A 83 -1.77 -8.13 -0.44
C LEU A 83 -1.43 -9.61 -0.36
N VAL A 84 -0.76 -10.05 0.72
CA VAL A 84 -0.40 -11.46 0.93
C VAL A 84 -1.66 -12.32 1.04
N GLY A 85 -2.67 -11.86 1.77
CA GLY A 85 -3.97 -12.53 1.89
C GLY A 85 -4.68 -12.68 0.54
N PHE A 86 -4.66 -11.64 -0.29
CA PHE A 86 -5.19 -11.71 -1.66
C PHE A 86 -4.40 -12.72 -2.51
N CYS A 87 -3.07 -12.70 -2.45
CA CYS A 87 -2.21 -13.66 -3.16
C CYS A 87 -2.46 -15.11 -2.73
N LEU A 88 -2.67 -15.35 -1.43
CA LEU A 88 -2.97 -16.68 -0.89
C LEU A 88 -4.39 -17.14 -1.22
N ALA A 89 -5.38 -16.24 -1.15
CA ALA A 89 -6.73 -16.55 -1.63
C ALA A 89 -6.72 -16.94 -3.11
N ARG A 90 -5.89 -16.27 -3.91
CA ARG A 90 -5.69 -16.59 -5.32
C ARG A 90 -4.84 -17.85 -5.54
N SER A 91 -3.95 -18.25 -4.64
CA SER A 91 -3.16 -19.48 -4.81
C SER A 91 -4.04 -20.74 -4.82
N VAL A 92 -5.24 -20.70 -4.24
CA VAL A 92 -6.22 -21.79 -4.33
C VAL A 92 -6.64 -22.07 -5.78
N THR A 93 -6.56 -21.06 -6.67
CA THR A 93 -6.83 -21.22 -8.11
C THR A 93 -5.69 -21.91 -8.87
N MET A 94 -4.56 -22.22 -8.22
CA MET A 94 -3.44 -22.94 -8.82
C MET A 94 -3.65 -24.45 -8.87
N ASN A 95 -4.66 -25.00 -8.16
CA ASN A 95 -5.01 -26.41 -8.32
C ASN A 95 -5.72 -26.59 -9.67
N PRO A 96 -5.18 -27.41 -10.60
CA PRO A 96 -5.68 -27.51 -11.98
C PRO A 96 -7.03 -28.23 -12.09
N HIS A 97 -7.72 -28.52 -10.98
CA HIS A 97 -8.98 -29.23 -11.01
C HIS A 97 -10.04 -28.43 -11.80
N PRO A 98 -10.50 -28.95 -12.96
CA PRO A 98 -11.32 -28.20 -13.92
C PRO A 98 -12.60 -27.63 -13.32
N ALA A 99 -13.24 -28.38 -12.41
CA ALA A 99 -14.49 -27.98 -11.78
C ALA A 99 -14.34 -26.73 -10.88
N ARG A 100 -13.18 -26.55 -10.23
CA ARG A 100 -12.92 -25.37 -9.38
C ARG A 100 -12.61 -24.12 -10.18
N ILE A 101 -11.91 -24.27 -11.31
CA ILE A 101 -11.64 -23.14 -12.20
C ILE A 101 -12.94 -22.69 -12.87
N ALA A 102 -13.78 -23.64 -13.30
CA ALA A 102 -15.09 -23.35 -13.88
C ALA A 102 -16.04 -22.62 -12.92
N SER A 103 -16.02 -22.91 -11.62
CA SER A 103 -16.85 -22.21 -10.62
C SER A 103 -16.35 -20.81 -10.24
N LEU A 104 -15.11 -20.46 -10.60
CA LEU A 104 -14.48 -19.17 -10.27
C LEU A 104 -14.46 -18.19 -11.47
N LEU A 105 -14.91 -18.65 -12.63
CA LEU A 105 -15.01 -17.89 -13.88
C LEU A 105 -16.46 -17.53 -14.16
N VAL A 106 -16.69 -16.47 -14.92
CA VAL A 106 -18.05 -16.08 -15.32
C VAL A 106 -18.62 -17.17 -16.24
N PRO A 107 -19.91 -17.56 -16.11
CA PRO A 107 -20.55 -18.52 -17.01
C PRO A 107 -20.33 -18.12 -18.48
N GLY A 108 -19.72 -19.00 -19.28
CA GLY A 108 -19.36 -18.75 -20.70
C GLY A 108 -17.89 -18.46 -20.97
N GLU A 109 -17.12 -17.99 -19.97
CA GLU A 109 -15.67 -17.77 -20.13
C GLU A 109 -14.88 -19.08 -20.25
N TRP A 110 -15.42 -20.16 -19.67
CA TRP A 110 -14.82 -21.50 -19.69
C TRP A 110 -14.47 -21.97 -21.11
N PHE A 111 -15.32 -21.68 -22.10
CA PHE A 111 -15.07 -22.04 -23.50
C PHE A 111 -13.77 -21.42 -24.04
N TRP A 112 -13.50 -20.15 -23.73
CA TRP A 112 -12.29 -19.45 -24.17
C TRP A 112 -11.06 -19.91 -23.38
N PHE A 113 -11.22 -20.21 -22.09
CA PHE A 113 -10.14 -20.67 -21.22
C PHE A 113 -9.74 -22.15 -21.41
N GLN A 114 -10.53 -22.94 -22.13
CA GLN A 114 -10.12 -24.27 -22.59
C GLN A 114 -9.03 -24.22 -23.68
N ARG A 115 -8.90 -23.11 -24.41
CA ARG A 115 -7.88 -22.96 -25.45
C ARG A 115 -6.49 -22.91 -24.80
N PRO A 116 -5.48 -23.61 -25.36
CA PRO A 116 -4.18 -23.77 -24.72
C PRO A 116 -3.49 -22.43 -24.43
N LEU A 117 -3.59 -21.46 -25.34
CA LEU A 117 -2.99 -20.14 -25.16
C LEU A 117 -3.52 -19.41 -23.91
N TYR A 118 -4.83 -19.37 -23.72
CA TYR A 118 -5.44 -18.66 -22.58
C TYR A 118 -5.23 -19.42 -21.27
N LYS A 119 -5.27 -20.75 -21.32
CA LYS A 119 -4.99 -21.61 -20.16
C LYS A 119 -3.59 -21.38 -19.61
N TYR A 120 -2.55 -21.49 -20.44
CA TYR A 120 -1.17 -21.30 -19.99
C TYR A 120 -0.91 -19.87 -19.49
N ASN A 121 -1.41 -18.85 -20.21
CA ASN A 121 -1.27 -17.47 -19.75
C ASN A 121 -1.94 -17.24 -18.40
N LEU A 122 -3.11 -17.85 -18.15
CA LEU A 122 -3.82 -17.71 -16.87
C LEU A 122 -3.03 -18.32 -15.72
N PHE A 123 -2.49 -19.53 -15.89
CA PHE A 123 -1.64 -20.15 -14.89
C PHE A 123 -0.36 -19.36 -14.63
N ILE A 124 0.32 -18.90 -15.69
CA ILE A 124 1.54 -18.08 -15.55
C ILE A 124 1.22 -16.77 -14.85
N HIS A 125 0.13 -16.08 -15.22
CA HIS A 125 -0.31 -14.86 -14.58
C HIS A 125 -0.53 -15.05 -13.07
N ILE A 126 -1.33 -16.05 -12.68
CA ILE A 126 -1.63 -16.33 -11.27
C ILE A 126 -0.35 -16.69 -10.52
N TYR A 127 0.48 -17.59 -11.07
CA TYR A 127 1.72 -18.03 -10.41
C TYR A 127 2.69 -16.86 -10.16
N LEU A 128 2.97 -16.08 -11.21
CA LEU A 128 3.92 -14.97 -11.12
C LEU A 128 3.39 -13.82 -10.28
N THR A 129 2.10 -13.48 -10.37
CA THR A 129 1.53 -12.40 -9.54
C THR A 129 1.43 -12.80 -8.08
N THR A 130 1.17 -14.07 -7.76
CA THR A 130 1.20 -14.58 -6.37
C THR A 130 2.62 -14.52 -5.81
N LEU A 131 3.62 -15.03 -6.52
CA LEU A 131 5.01 -14.97 -6.07
C LEU A 131 5.52 -13.53 -5.93
N GLY A 132 5.26 -12.68 -6.93
CA GLY A 132 5.64 -11.27 -6.91
C GLY A 132 4.94 -10.49 -5.80
N GLY A 133 3.65 -10.76 -5.56
CA GLY A 133 2.87 -10.12 -4.51
C GLY A 133 3.31 -10.51 -3.10
N ILE A 134 3.70 -11.76 -2.86
CA ILE A 134 4.27 -12.19 -1.58
C ILE A 134 5.66 -11.57 -1.36
N GLY A 135 6.46 -11.41 -2.41
CA GLY A 135 7.78 -10.79 -2.33
C GLY A 135 7.76 -9.25 -2.19
N ALA A 136 6.64 -8.60 -2.52
CA ALA A 136 6.53 -7.14 -2.54
C ALA A 136 6.58 -6.47 -1.14
N PRO A 137 5.88 -6.95 -0.09
CA PRO A 137 5.98 -6.39 1.26
C PRO A 137 7.41 -6.38 1.80
N LEU A 138 8.21 -7.39 1.45
CA LEU A 138 9.62 -7.49 1.85
C LEU A 138 10.47 -6.34 1.31
N GLN A 139 10.06 -5.70 0.21
CA GLN A 139 10.74 -4.53 -0.35
C GLN A 139 10.58 -3.27 0.52
N PHE A 140 9.50 -3.18 1.30
CA PHE A 140 9.21 -2.02 2.13
C PHE A 140 9.85 -2.07 3.51
N LEU A 141 10.48 -3.20 3.88
CA LEU A 141 11.17 -3.38 5.15
C LEU A 141 12.45 -2.52 5.25
N PRO A 142 12.51 -1.52 6.15
CA PRO A 142 13.68 -0.66 6.31
C PRO A 142 14.92 -1.43 6.79
N ALA A 143 14.74 -2.46 7.63
CA ALA A 143 15.82 -3.33 8.09
C ALA A 143 16.52 -4.05 6.92
N MET A 144 15.74 -4.61 5.99
CA MET A 144 16.28 -5.26 4.78
C MET A 144 17.08 -4.27 3.93
N ARG A 145 16.56 -3.05 3.77
CA ARG A 145 17.24 -2.01 2.99
C ARG A 145 18.52 -1.49 3.62
N ARG A 146 18.65 -1.49 4.95
CA ARG A 146 19.87 -0.98 5.63
C ARG A 146 20.92 -2.06 5.87
N ARG A 147 20.50 -3.28 6.20
CA ARG A 147 21.40 -4.37 6.59
C ARG A 147 21.68 -5.37 5.47
N TYR A 148 20.75 -5.55 4.53
CA TYR A 148 20.82 -6.58 3.48
C TYR A 148 20.53 -6.01 2.09
N VAL A 149 21.30 -5.00 1.68
CA VAL A 149 21.11 -4.29 0.40
C VAL A 149 21.16 -5.22 -0.82
N ALA A 150 22.06 -6.22 -0.81
CA ALA A 150 22.19 -7.18 -1.91
C ALA A 150 20.91 -8.03 -2.07
N LEU A 151 20.36 -8.54 -0.96
CA LEU A 151 19.10 -9.29 -0.96
C LEU A 151 17.92 -8.41 -1.38
N HIS A 152 17.88 -7.16 -0.92
CA HIS A 152 16.86 -6.19 -1.35
C HIS A 152 16.88 -5.98 -2.87
N ARG A 153 18.07 -5.81 -3.47
CA ARG A 153 18.24 -5.69 -4.93
C ARG A 153 17.80 -6.94 -5.67
N LEU A 154 18.26 -8.13 -5.24
CA LEU A 154 17.90 -9.40 -5.90
C LEU A 154 16.40 -9.67 -5.83
N ASN A 155 15.81 -9.56 -4.63
CA ASN A 155 14.36 -9.69 -4.46
C ASN A 155 13.61 -8.62 -5.26
N GLY A 156 14.17 -7.41 -5.39
CA GLY A 156 13.53 -6.30 -6.11
C GLY A 156 13.43 -6.59 -7.61
N TYR A 157 14.52 -7.08 -8.21
CA TYR A 157 14.52 -7.52 -9.60
C TYR A 157 13.61 -8.72 -9.83
N GLY A 158 13.62 -9.70 -8.92
CA GLY A 158 12.76 -10.88 -9.00
C GLY A 158 11.27 -10.50 -8.94
N VAL A 159 10.87 -9.71 -7.95
CA VAL A 159 9.49 -9.21 -7.82
C VAL A 159 9.07 -8.41 -9.04
N LEU A 160 9.94 -7.51 -9.52
CA LEU A 160 9.64 -6.68 -10.68
C LEU A 160 9.46 -7.51 -11.96
N PHE A 161 10.32 -8.51 -12.18
CA PHE A 161 10.18 -9.43 -13.30
C PHE A 161 8.87 -10.21 -13.23
N CYS A 162 8.56 -10.82 -12.08
CA CYS A 162 7.32 -11.56 -11.88
C CYS A 162 6.09 -10.68 -12.12
N LEU A 163 6.09 -9.45 -11.61
CA LEU A 163 4.96 -8.54 -11.76
C LEU A 163 4.80 -8.04 -13.21
N ILE A 164 5.88 -7.75 -13.94
CA ILE A 164 5.81 -7.31 -15.34
C ILE A 164 5.33 -8.45 -16.24
N VAL A 165 5.95 -9.64 -16.14
CA VAL A 165 5.56 -10.80 -16.94
C VAL A 165 4.14 -11.25 -16.59
N GLY A 166 3.80 -11.27 -15.30
CA GLY A 166 2.44 -11.52 -14.82
C GLY A 166 1.45 -10.52 -15.42
N ASN A 167 1.78 -9.22 -15.44
CA ASN A 167 0.94 -8.19 -16.03
C ASN A 167 0.71 -8.40 -17.53
N ILE A 168 1.75 -8.77 -18.30
CA ILE A 168 1.64 -9.05 -19.74
C ILE A 168 0.70 -10.25 -19.99
N CYS A 169 0.91 -11.36 -19.27
CA CYS A 169 0.02 -12.52 -19.36
C CYS A 169 -1.43 -12.15 -19.00
N GLY A 170 -1.61 -11.33 -17.96
CA GLY A 170 -2.91 -10.80 -17.55
C GLY A 170 -3.59 -9.97 -18.64
N SER A 171 -2.83 -9.09 -19.31
CA SER A 171 -3.32 -8.27 -20.43
C SER A 171 -3.75 -9.08 -21.65
N ILE A 172 -3.14 -10.24 -21.91
CA ILE A 172 -3.55 -11.14 -23.00
C ILE A 172 -4.91 -11.77 -22.69
N ILE A 173 -5.12 -12.17 -21.43
CA ILE A 173 -6.35 -12.79 -20.92
C ILE A 173 -7.49 -11.78 -20.81
N ALA A 174 -7.18 -10.55 -20.39
CA ALA A 174 -8.15 -9.49 -20.14
C ALA A 174 -9.04 -9.19 -21.36
N ARG A 175 -8.58 -9.48 -22.59
CA ARG A 175 -9.38 -9.30 -23.83
C ARG A 175 -10.68 -10.10 -23.88
N ARG A 176 -10.74 -11.21 -23.15
CA ARG A 176 -11.85 -12.16 -23.19
C ARG A 176 -12.43 -12.41 -21.79
N SER A 177 -11.91 -11.69 -20.79
CA SER A 177 -12.41 -11.75 -19.42
C SER A 177 -13.50 -10.70 -19.23
N PHE A 178 -14.49 -10.98 -18.38
CA PHE A 178 -15.65 -10.14 -18.04
C PHE A 178 -16.53 -9.79 -19.24
N GLY A 179 -16.85 -10.76 -20.09
CA GLY A 179 -17.73 -10.56 -21.24
C GLY A 179 -17.16 -9.66 -22.35
N GLY A 180 -15.91 -9.17 -22.21
CA GLY A 180 -15.28 -8.29 -23.18
C GLY A 180 -15.76 -6.84 -23.14
N GLU A 181 -16.32 -6.37 -22.01
CA GLU A 181 -16.77 -5.00 -21.87
C GLU A 181 -15.61 -4.00 -22.11
N LEU A 182 -15.79 -3.10 -23.08
CA LEU A 182 -14.74 -2.18 -23.52
C LEU A 182 -14.27 -1.24 -22.40
N ASN A 183 -15.14 -0.87 -21.47
CA ASN A 183 -14.81 -0.01 -20.34
C ASN A 183 -13.82 -0.69 -19.38
N VAL A 184 -14.10 -1.94 -19.00
CA VAL A 184 -13.25 -2.72 -18.10
C VAL A 184 -11.90 -3.02 -18.77
N GLN A 185 -11.94 -3.34 -20.06
CA GLN A 185 -10.76 -3.66 -20.85
C GLN A 185 -9.82 -2.45 -20.99
N SER A 186 -10.35 -1.28 -21.37
CA SER A 186 -9.57 -0.06 -21.53
C SER A 186 -8.94 0.40 -20.22
N ALA A 187 -9.69 0.38 -19.11
CA ALA A 187 -9.16 0.70 -17.78
C ALA A 187 -8.01 -0.23 -17.38
N TYR A 188 -8.15 -1.54 -17.64
CA TYR A 188 -7.10 -2.52 -17.35
C TYR A 188 -5.83 -2.29 -18.18
N TYR A 189 -5.98 -1.96 -19.48
CA TYR A 189 -4.82 -1.67 -20.34
C TYR A 189 -4.09 -0.40 -19.93
N ILE A 190 -4.81 0.67 -19.61
CA ILE A 190 -4.22 1.92 -19.15
C ILE A 190 -3.40 1.66 -17.88
N LEU A 191 -3.99 0.97 -16.89
CA LEU A 191 -3.28 0.61 -15.66
C LEU A 191 -2.05 -0.28 -15.95
N GLY A 192 -2.19 -1.26 -16.84
CA GLY A 192 -1.08 -2.12 -17.25
C GLY A 192 0.08 -1.34 -17.89
N ILE A 193 -0.20 -0.37 -18.75
CA ILE A 193 0.81 0.50 -19.37
C ILE A 193 1.48 1.38 -18.31
N MET A 194 0.70 1.98 -17.39
CA MET A 194 1.24 2.81 -16.32
C MET A 194 2.18 2.02 -15.38
N VAL A 195 1.83 0.77 -15.09
CA VAL A 195 2.66 -0.15 -14.31
C VAL A 195 3.98 -0.45 -15.01
N VAL A 196 3.95 -0.84 -16.29
CA VAL A 196 5.16 -1.15 -17.06
C VAL A 196 6.04 0.08 -17.21
N PHE A 197 5.44 1.22 -17.56
CA PHE A 197 6.14 2.49 -17.70
C PHE A 197 6.85 2.91 -16.41
N SER A 198 6.13 2.89 -15.28
CA SER A 198 6.71 3.22 -13.98
C SER A 198 7.82 2.25 -13.56
N GLY A 199 7.68 0.95 -13.88
CA GLY A 199 8.73 -0.06 -13.68
C GLY A 199 9.99 0.22 -14.49
N ILE A 200 9.87 0.51 -15.79
CA ILE A 200 11.01 0.81 -16.67
C ILE A 200 11.75 2.05 -16.20
N VAL A 201 11.03 3.14 -15.92
CA VAL A 201 11.63 4.38 -15.42
C VAL A 201 12.26 4.16 -14.03
N GLY A 202 11.65 3.31 -13.21
CA GLY A 202 12.19 2.87 -11.92
C GLY A 202 13.55 2.19 -12.07
N ILE A 203 13.68 1.19 -12.94
CA ILE A 203 14.95 0.47 -13.19
C ILE A 203 16.00 1.41 -13.78
N TYR A 204 15.63 2.24 -14.75
CA TYR A 204 16.56 3.16 -15.40
C TYR A 204 17.22 4.11 -14.39
N ASN A 205 16.47 4.55 -13.38
CA ASN A 205 16.97 5.46 -12.35
C ASN A 205 17.66 4.76 -11.17
N VAL A 206 17.71 3.41 -11.10
CA VAL A 206 18.35 2.68 -9.98
C VAL A 206 19.81 3.12 -9.77
N LYS A 207 20.58 3.27 -10.84
CA LYS A 207 22.00 3.63 -10.77
C LYS A 207 22.24 5.14 -10.82
N ARG A 208 21.30 5.93 -11.36
CA ARG A 208 21.46 7.38 -11.58
C ARG A 208 20.96 8.22 -10.41
N ASP A 209 19.75 7.97 -9.92
CA ASP A 209 19.15 8.72 -8.83
C ASP A 209 18.19 7.83 -8.03
N THR A 210 18.67 7.40 -6.87
CA THR A 210 17.91 6.55 -5.95
C THR A 210 16.62 7.24 -5.47
N ARG A 211 16.57 8.58 -5.39
CA ARG A 211 15.35 9.29 -4.99
C ARG A 211 14.28 9.22 -6.08
N ARG A 212 14.66 9.39 -7.35
CA ARG A 212 13.73 9.21 -8.48
C ARG A 212 13.26 7.76 -8.58
N HIS A 213 14.18 6.80 -8.46
CA HIS A 213 13.83 5.38 -8.41
C HIS A 213 12.73 5.11 -7.38
N ARG A 214 12.90 5.56 -6.13
CA ARG A 214 11.88 5.38 -5.07
C ARG A 214 10.53 6.00 -5.42
N LYS A 215 10.52 7.22 -5.98
CA LYS A 215 9.28 7.89 -6.38
C LYS A 215 8.53 7.09 -7.45
N TRP A 216 9.25 6.55 -8.44
CA TRP A 216 8.64 5.76 -9.52
C TRP A 216 8.18 4.37 -9.05
N MET A 217 8.95 3.69 -8.19
CA MET A 217 8.52 2.42 -7.60
C MET A 217 7.29 2.59 -6.70
N LEU A 218 7.19 3.71 -5.96
CA LEU A 218 5.99 3.99 -5.17
C LEU A 218 4.76 4.21 -6.06
N ARG A 219 4.90 4.91 -7.20
CA ARG A 219 3.81 5.05 -8.18
C ARG A 219 3.36 3.70 -8.72
N MET A 220 4.31 2.83 -9.06
CA MET A 220 4.02 1.47 -9.53
C MET A 220 3.20 0.68 -8.51
N VAL A 221 3.54 0.78 -7.22
CA VAL A 221 2.82 0.10 -6.14
C VAL A 221 1.41 0.64 -5.98
N VAL A 222 1.21 1.96 -6.11
CA VAL A 222 -0.13 2.56 -6.09
C VAL A 222 -0.98 2.07 -7.25
N TYR A 223 -0.41 1.95 -8.46
CA TYR A 223 -1.14 1.42 -9.62
C TYR A 223 -1.54 -0.05 -9.42
N PHE A 224 -0.66 -0.90 -8.88
CA PHE A 224 -1.01 -2.27 -8.53
C PHE A 224 -2.06 -2.36 -7.42
N ALA A 225 -1.96 -1.51 -6.39
CA ALA A 225 -2.95 -1.45 -5.33
C ALA A 225 -4.34 -1.08 -5.89
N ALA A 226 -4.41 -0.14 -6.84
CA ALA A 226 -5.67 0.20 -7.51
C ALA A 226 -6.31 -1.00 -8.23
N VAL A 227 -5.50 -1.80 -8.96
CA VAL A 227 -5.99 -3.02 -9.64
C VAL A 227 -6.52 -4.04 -8.62
N ILE A 228 -5.82 -4.25 -7.51
CA ILE A 228 -6.23 -5.21 -6.48
C ILE A 228 -7.49 -4.75 -5.77
N SER A 229 -7.57 -3.47 -5.40
CA SER A 229 -8.76 -2.86 -4.79
C SER A 229 -9.98 -2.98 -5.70
N ALA A 230 -9.84 -2.71 -7.00
CA ALA A 230 -10.91 -2.92 -7.97
C ALA A 230 -11.39 -4.37 -7.97
N ARG A 231 -10.48 -5.35 -7.91
CA ARG A 231 -10.86 -6.78 -7.81
C ARG A 231 -11.61 -7.12 -6.53
N LEU A 232 -11.19 -6.57 -5.39
CA LEU A 232 -11.88 -6.79 -4.11
C LEU A 232 -13.30 -6.22 -4.12
N ILE A 233 -13.47 -5.00 -4.67
CA ILE A 233 -14.77 -4.35 -4.82
C ILE A 233 -15.68 -5.18 -5.74
N MET A 234 -15.17 -5.64 -6.88
CA MET A 234 -15.94 -6.49 -7.81
C MET A 234 -16.42 -7.80 -7.17
N LEU A 235 -15.56 -8.46 -6.39
CA LEU A 235 -15.94 -9.70 -5.70
C LEU A 235 -17.01 -9.43 -4.63
N ALA A 236 -16.88 -8.33 -3.89
CA ALA A 236 -17.89 -7.93 -2.91
C ALA A 236 -19.22 -7.58 -3.58
N SER A 237 -19.20 -6.82 -4.70
CA SER A 237 -20.42 -6.47 -5.43
C SER A 237 -21.11 -7.71 -6.01
N ALA A 238 -20.35 -8.69 -6.52
CA ALA A 238 -20.92 -9.93 -7.03
C ALA A 238 -21.68 -10.71 -5.95
N GLN A 239 -21.15 -10.76 -4.72
CA GLN A 239 -21.84 -11.40 -3.60
C GLN A 239 -23.13 -10.67 -3.24
N VAL A 240 -23.08 -9.34 -3.13
CA VAL A 240 -24.26 -8.52 -2.82
C VAL A 240 -25.35 -8.67 -3.89
N VAL A 241 -24.99 -8.66 -5.17
CA VAL A 241 -25.96 -8.88 -6.27
C VAL A 241 -26.59 -10.27 -6.21
N THR A 242 -25.81 -11.29 -5.83
CA THR A 242 -26.30 -12.67 -5.66
C THR A 242 -27.28 -12.76 -4.48
N ASP A 243 -26.96 -12.11 -3.36
CA ASP A 243 -27.79 -12.07 -2.16
C ASP A 243 -29.10 -11.26 -2.38
N LEU A 244 -29.08 -10.28 -3.29
CA LEU A 244 -30.26 -9.51 -3.68
C LEU A 244 -31.22 -10.26 -4.61
N GLY A 245 -30.83 -11.42 -5.17
CA GLY A 245 -31.71 -12.42 -5.80
C GLY A 245 -32.59 -11.95 -6.98
N SER A 246 -32.41 -10.72 -7.48
CA SER A 246 -33.42 -10.04 -8.34
C SER A 246 -32.91 -9.60 -9.72
N TYR A 247 -31.63 -9.81 -10.04
CA TYR A 247 -31.09 -9.44 -11.36
C TYR A 247 -30.42 -10.63 -12.04
N PHE A 248 -31.17 -11.27 -12.95
CA PHE A 248 -30.60 -12.07 -14.02
C PHE A 248 -29.92 -11.10 -15.00
N SER A 249 -28.59 -11.09 -15.08
CA SER A 249 -27.95 -10.54 -16.28
C SER A 249 -28.35 -11.44 -17.44
N VAL A 250 -29.32 -11.00 -18.22
CA VAL A 250 -29.68 -11.61 -19.50
C VAL A 250 -28.40 -11.67 -20.32
N CYS A 251 -27.91 -12.89 -20.53
CA CYS A 251 -26.82 -13.15 -21.47
C CYS A 251 -27.27 -12.66 -22.85
N SER A 252 -26.50 -11.76 -23.45
CA SER A 252 -26.52 -11.47 -24.89
C SER A 252 -25.14 -11.73 -25.49
#